data_AF-A0A323VAY2-F1
#
_entry.id   AF-A0A323VAY2-F1
#
_cell.length_a   1.000
_cell.length_b   1.000
_cell.length_c   1.000
_cell.angle_alpha   90.00
_cell.angle_beta   90.00
_cell.angle_gamma   90.00
#
_symmetry.space_group_name_H-M   'P 1'
#
loop_
_entity.id
_entity.type
_entity.pdbx_description
1 polymer ?
#
loop_
_entity_poly.entity_id
_entity_poly.type
_entity_poly.pdbx_seq_one_letter_code
_entity_poly.pdbx_strand_id
1 'polypeptide(L)'
;MYLRHLQVGQFRSWELADLALTPGPTVLVGRNGQGKTNLVEAVGYLATLGSHRVSADAPLVRHGATQAVVRAALRKDERELLVEVEINPGRANRVRVNRAPLTRPRELLGLVKTVLFAPEDLALVRGDPAERRRFLDDLLVSRTPRLAGVRSDYDRVLKQRNALLKTAKLARGNALATLDVWDGHLTELGGQLLEARLRLVADLAPYVADSYASVAGPGADRAALGYSSTVPL
;
A
#
# COMPACT_ATOMS: atom_id res chain seq x y z
N MET A 1 13.31 -12.67 8.20
CA MET A 1 11.92 -12.67 8.71
C MET A 1 11.12 -13.63 7.86
N TYR A 2 10.26 -14.46 8.44
CA TYR A 2 9.32 -15.31 7.70
C TYR A 2 7.95 -15.31 8.37
N LEU A 3 6.91 -15.59 7.58
CA LEU A 3 5.55 -15.80 8.07
C LEU A 3 5.47 -17.22 8.64
N ARG A 4 5.31 -17.33 9.97
CA ARG A 4 5.22 -18.61 10.69
C ARG A 4 3.78 -19.11 10.77
N HIS A 5 2.83 -18.19 10.76
CA HIS A 5 1.41 -18.51 10.85
C HIS A 5 0.57 -17.45 10.16
N LEU A 6 -0.46 -17.89 9.43
CA LEU A 6 -1.49 -17.03 8.84
C LEU A 6 -2.86 -17.58 9.25
N GLN A 7 -3.71 -16.72 9.80
CA GLN A 7 -5.11 -17.03 10.01
C GLN A 7 -5.96 -15.93 9.40
N VAL A 8 -7.00 -16.30 8.65
CA VAL A 8 -7.99 -15.36 8.11
C VAL A 8 -9.38 -15.79 8.53
N GLY A 9 -10.24 -14.83 8.85
CA GLY A 9 -11.64 -15.06 9.19
C GLY A 9 -12.54 -14.10 8.43
N GLN A 10 -13.60 -14.63 7.82
CA GLN A 10 -14.55 -13.88 6.97
C GLN A 10 -13.85 -13.02 5.89
N PHE A 11 -12.72 -13.48 5.36
CA PHE A 11 -11.90 -12.75 4.39
C PHE A 11 -12.09 -13.33 3.00
N ARG A 12 -12.55 -12.51 2.05
CA ARG A 12 -12.84 -12.90 0.66
C ARG A 12 -13.72 -14.15 0.61
N SER A 13 -13.20 -15.26 0.09
CA SER A 13 -13.91 -16.54 -0.02
C SER A 13 -13.80 -17.41 1.24
N TRP A 14 -12.97 -17.03 2.22
CA TRP A 14 -12.67 -17.84 3.39
C TRP A 14 -13.56 -17.45 4.58
N GLU A 15 -14.34 -18.40 5.08
CA GLU A 15 -15.00 -18.25 6.39
C GLU A 15 -13.96 -18.30 7.51
N LEU A 16 -13.07 -19.29 7.45
CA LEU A 16 -11.88 -19.43 8.26
C LEU A 16 -10.81 -20.15 7.44
N ALA A 17 -9.57 -19.70 7.51
CA ALA A 17 -8.41 -20.49 7.13
C ALA A 17 -7.32 -20.29 8.18
N ASP A 18 -6.60 -21.37 8.51
CA ASP A 18 -5.59 -21.40 9.54
C ASP A 18 -4.38 -22.21 9.01
N LEU A 19 -3.24 -21.55 8.83
CA LEU A 19 -2.08 -22.09 8.14
C LEU A 19 -0.80 -21.87 8.97
N ALA A 20 -0.22 -22.98 9.43
CA ALA A 20 1.15 -23.02 9.91
C ALA A 20 2.13 -23.11 8.73
N LEU A 21 3.20 -22.32 8.78
CA LEU A 21 4.18 -22.17 7.71
C LEU A 21 5.60 -22.33 8.25
N THR A 22 6.46 -22.93 7.45
CA THR A 22 7.89 -23.11 7.75
C THR A 22 8.75 -22.22 6.84
N PRO A 23 10.01 -21.94 7.21
CA PRO A 23 10.93 -21.26 6.31
C PRO A 23 11.08 -22.00 4.98
N GLY A 24 11.20 -21.24 3.89
CA GLY A 24 11.38 -21.76 2.53
C GLY A 24 10.13 -21.63 1.66
N PRO A 25 10.14 -22.25 0.47
CA PRO A 25 9.02 -22.19 -0.46
C PRO A 25 7.78 -22.88 0.11
N THR A 26 6.63 -22.22 0.01
CA THR A 26 5.31 -22.83 0.26
C THR A 26 4.49 -22.77 -1.01
N VAL A 27 3.90 -23.89 -1.41
CA VAL A 27 3.04 -23.99 -2.60
C VAL A 27 1.60 -24.24 -2.17
N LEU A 28 0.71 -23.30 -2.48
CA LEU A 28 -0.73 -23.47 -2.28
C LEU A 28 -1.31 -24.16 -3.54
N VAL A 29 -1.79 -25.40 -3.39
CA VAL A 29 -2.32 -26.20 -4.49
C VAL A 29 -3.84 -26.31 -4.39
N GLY A 30 -4.52 -26.21 -5.53
CA GLY A 30 -5.97 -26.34 -5.61
C GLY A 30 -6.51 -25.80 -6.93
N ARG A 31 -7.79 -26.08 -7.21
CA ARG A 31 -8.45 -25.59 -8.44
C ARG A 31 -8.46 -24.06 -8.50
N ASN A 32 -8.57 -23.51 -9.71
CA ASN A 32 -8.76 -22.07 -9.90
C ASN A 32 -10.06 -21.63 -9.22
N GLY A 33 -10.07 -20.41 -8.67
CA GLY A 33 -11.20 -19.87 -7.92
C GLY A 33 -11.31 -20.32 -6.45
N GLN A 34 -10.50 -21.27 -5.97
CA GLN A 34 -10.55 -21.77 -4.59
C GLN A 34 -9.93 -20.83 -3.52
N GLY A 35 -9.70 -19.56 -3.85
CA GLY A 35 -9.21 -18.58 -2.88
C GLY A 35 -7.72 -18.65 -2.53
N LYS A 36 -6.89 -19.36 -3.30
CA LYS A 36 -5.43 -19.39 -3.13
C LYS A 36 -4.82 -17.98 -3.11
N THR A 37 -5.16 -17.18 -4.12
CA THR A 37 -4.74 -15.78 -4.23
C THR A 37 -5.27 -14.91 -3.09
N ASN A 38 -6.41 -15.26 -2.48
CA ASN A 38 -6.94 -14.51 -1.34
C ASN A 38 -6.05 -14.67 -0.09
N LEU A 39 -5.43 -15.83 0.11
CA LEU A 39 -4.48 -16.02 1.22
C LEU A 39 -3.20 -15.19 1.01
N VAL A 40 -2.69 -15.16 -0.22
CA VAL A 40 -1.53 -14.31 -0.58
C VAL A 40 -1.89 -12.83 -0.45
N GLU A 41 -3.09 -12.44 -0.88
CA GLU A 41 -3.63 -11.09 -0.72
C GLU A 41 -3.71 -10.68 0.76
N ALA A 42 -4.15 -11.57 1.64
CA ALA A 42 -4.20 -11.30 3.08
C ALA A 42 -2.81 -10.96 3.65
N VAL A 43 -1.77 -11.69 3.22
CA VAL A 43 -0.38 -11.42 3.63
C VAL A 43 0.10 -10.06 3.10
N GLY A 44 -0.17 -9.76 1.83
CA GLY A 44 0.15 -8.45 1.25
C GLY A 44 -0.60 -7.30 1.95
N TYR A 45 -1.86 -7.52 2.32
CA TYR A 45 -2.69 -6.55 3.02
C TYR A 45 -2.12 -6.19 4.39
N LEU A 46 -1.51 -7.13 5.13
CA LEU A 46 -0.83 -6.82 6.39
C LEU A 46 0.39 -5.90 6.21
N ALA A 47 1.04 -5.94 5.03
CA ALA A 47 2.21 -5.12 4.74
C ALA A 47 1.85 -3.71 4.28
N THR A 48 0.73 -3.55 3.55
CA THR A 48 0.38 -2.31 2.85
C THR A 48 -0.90 -1.65 3.38
N LEU A 49 -1.71 -2.35 4.17
CA LEU A 49 -3.10 -1.98 4.52
C LEU A 49 -3.97 -1.68 3.29
N GLY A 50 -3.64 -2.30 2.14
CA GLY A 50 -4.33 -2.10 0.88
C GLY A 50 -4.34 -3.39 0.05
N SER A 51 -5.29 -3.48 -0.87
CA SER A 51 -5.39 -4.59 -1.82
C SER A 51 -4.83 -4.19 -3.18
N HIS A 52 -4.12 -5.12 -3.82
CA HIS A 52 -3.68 -4.99 -5.20
C HIS A 52 -4.82 -5.17 -6.22
N ARG A 53 -5.99 -5.70 -5.78
CA ARG A 53 -7.12 -6.06 -6.64
C ARG A 53 -8.29 -5.09 -6.54
N VAL A 54 -8.44 -4.42 -5.40
CA VAL A 54 -9.57 -3.52 -5.12
C VAL A 54 -9.10 -2.26 -4.39
N SER A 55 -9.78 -1.14 -4.65
CA SER A 55 -9.45 0.16 -4.07
C SER A 55 -10.12 0.45 -2.72
N ALA A 56 -11.01 -0.44 -2.25
CA ALA A 56 -11.74 -0.31 -1.00
C ALA A 56 -11.73 -1.62 -0.22
N ASP A 57 -11.98 -1.55 1.08
CA ASP A 57 -11.94 -2.71 1.98
C ASP A 57 -13.19 -3.59 1.91
N ALA A 58 -14.35 -3.05 1.52
CA ALA A 58 -15.61 -3.80 1.50
C ALA A 58 -15.53 -5.12 0.72
N PRO A 59 -14.92 -5.18 -0.47
CA PRO A 59 -14.76 -6.44 -1.21
C PRO A 59 -13.80 -7.45 -0.56
N LEU A 60 -13.02 -7.06 0.46
CA LEU A 60 -12.16 -7.96 1.23
C LEU A 60 -12.94 -8.75 2.27
N VAL A 61 -14.13 -8.27 2.66
CA VAL A 61 -15.02 -8.95 3.59
C VAL A 61 -15.86 -9.97 2.84
N ARG A 62 -15.97 -11.17 3.41
CA ARG A 62 -16.78 -12.26 2.85
C ARG A 62 -18.24 -11.82 2.73
N HIS A 63 -18.89 -12.25 1.65
CA HIS A 63 -20.29 -11.96 1.43
C HIS A 63 -21.15 -12.43 2.63
N GLY A 64 -22.04 -11.56 3.09
CA GLY A 64 -22.89 -11.78 4.26
C GLY A 64 -22.23 -11.47 5.62
N ALA A 65 -20.91 -11.22 5.66
CA ALA A 65 -20.21 -10.79 6.88
C ALA A 65 -20.12 -9.26 6.96
N THR A 66 -20.01 -8.75 8.19
CA THR A 66 -19.88 -7.30 8.46
C THR A 66 -18.43 -6.84 8.61
N GLN A 67 -17.52 -7.77 8.87
CA GLN A 67 -16.10 -7.53 9.08
C GLN A 67 -15.27 -8.75 8.70
N ALA A 68 -13.97 -8.55 8.49
CA ALA A 68 -12.99 -9.63 8.29
C ALA A 68 -11.81 -9.46 9.26
N VAL A 69 -11.10 -10.54 9.53
CA VAL A 69 -9.89 -10.52 10.36
C VAL A 69 -8.75 -11.22 9.62
N VAL A 70 -7.59 -10.59 9.61
CA VAL A 70 -6.33 -11.19 9.14
C VAL A 70 -5.33 -11.16 10.27
N ARG A 71 -4.77 -12.32 10.61
CA ARG A 71 -3.77 -12.51 11.67
C ARG A 71 -2.53 -13.15 11.11
N ALA A 72 -1.38 -12.69 11.57
CA ALA A 72 -0.10 -13.31 11.26
C ALA A 72 0.80 -13.40 12.49
N ALA A 73 1.56 -14.48 12.58
CA ALA A 73 2.76 -14.55 13.39
C ALA A 73 3.97 -14.53 12.46
N LEU A 74 4.83 -13.52 12.61
CA LEU A 74 6.07 -13.39 11.86
C LEU A 74 7.24 -13.63 12.79
N ARG A 75 8.25 -14.38 12.33
CA ARG A 75 9.48 -14.60 13.08
C ARG A 75 10.64 -13.89 12.40
N LYS A 76 11.38 -13.09 13.18
CA LYS A 76 12.66 -12.49 12.79
C LYS A 76 13.67 -12.87 13.85
N ASP A 77 14.61 -13.73 13.49
CA ASP A 77 15.58 -14.32 14.41
C ASP A 77 14.84 -15.03 15.57
N GLU A 78 15.14 -14.70 16.83
CA GLU A 78 14.44 -15.23 18.02
C GLU A 78 13.20 -14.43 18.43
N ARG A 79 12.84 -13.38 17.68
CA ARG A 79 11.68 -12.53 18.00
C ARG A 79 10.47 -12.94 17.18
N GLU A 80 9.33 -13.04 17.85
CA GLU A 80 8.03 -13.20 17.22
C GLU A 80 7.26 -11.87 17.25
N LEU A 81 6.62 -11.55 16.13
CA LEU A 81 5.73 -10.42 15.95
C LEU A 81 4.34 -10.94 15.62
N LEU A 82 3.37 -10.66 16.49
CA LEU A 82 1.97 -10.97 16.25
C LEU A 82 1.29 -9.74 15.66
N VAL A 83 0.65 -9.89 14.52
CA VAL A 83 -0.11 -8.83 13.84
C VAL A 83 -1.54 -9.30 13.65
N GLU A 84 -2.48 -8.41 13.94
CA GLU A 84 -3.89 -8.62 13.65
C GLU A 84 -4.47 -7.35 13.04
N VAL A 85 -5.23 -7.50 11.95
CA VAL A 85 -6.01 -6.43 11.34
C VAL A 85 -7.47 -6.87 11.26
N GLU A 86 -8.34 -6.10 11.89
CA GLU A 86 -9.79 -6.19 11.78
C GLU A 86 -10.27 -5.19 10.73
N ILE A 87 -10.70 -5.71 9.59
CA ILE A 87 -11.17 -4.96 8.43
C ILE A 87 -12.64 -4.63 8.64
N ASN A 88 -12.94 -3.34 8.72
CA ASN A 88 -14.25 -2.80 9.09
C ASN A 88 -14.76 -1.86 7.99
N PRO A 89 -15.42 -2.38 6.93
CA PRO A 89 -15.91 -1.55 5.84
C PRO A 89 -16.76 -0.37 6.31
N GLY A 90 -16.45 0.82 5.81
CA GLY A 90 -17.15 2.06 6.18
C GLY A 90 -16.77 2.61 7.57
N ARG A 91 -15.86 1.98 8.29
CA ARG A 91 -15.30 2.44 9.57
C ARG A 91 -13.78 2.37 9.54
N ALA A 92 -13.12 2.87 10.58
CA ALA A 92 -11.68 2.71 10.72
C ALA A 92 -11.35 1.25 11.04
N ASN A 93 -10.38 0.68 10.31
CA ASN A 93 -9.83 -0.63 10.63
C ASN A 93 -9.13 -0.60 11.99
N ARG A 94 -9.17 -1.72 12.71
CA ARG A 94 -8.48 -1.87 14.00
C ARG A 94 -7.27 -2.75 13.81
N VAL A 95 -6.16 -2.35 14.40
CA VAL A 95 -4.90 -3.07 14.27
C VAL A 95 -4.35 -3.35 15.65
N ARG A 96 -3.86 -4.58 15.85
CA ARG A 96 -3.12 -4.97 17.05
C ARG A 96 -1.75 -5.50 16.68
N VAL A 97 -0.74 -5.11 17.45
CA VAL A 97 0.62 -5.63 17.38
C VAL A 97 0.99 -6.18 18.75
N ASN A 98 1.42 -7.44 18.80
CA ASN A 98 1.68 -8.16 20.06
C ASN A 98 0.51 -8.03 21.04
N ARG A 99 -0.72 -8.18 20.52
CA ARG A 99 -2.00 -8.07 21.24
C ARG A 99 -2.35 -6.65 21.74
N ALA A 100 -1.45 -5.68 21.64
CA ALA A 100 -1.72 -4.28 21.97
C ALA A 100 -2.35 -3.55 20.79
N PRO A 101 -3.43 -2.78 20.98
CA PRO A 101 -4.02 -1.98 19.92
C PRO A 101 -3.09 -0.84 19.49
N LEU A 102 -3.00 -0.58 18.19
CA LEU A 102 -2.33 0.61 17.65
C LEU A 102 -3.29 1.80 17.66
N THR A 103 -2.80 2.98 18.02
CA THR A 103 -3.57 4.23 17.98
C THR A 103 -3.93 4.61 16.55
N ARG A 104 -3.00 4.37 15.60
CA ARG A 104 -3.21 4.64 14.18
C ARG A 104 -2.86 3.39 13.38
N PRO A 105 -3.79 2.84 12.56
CA PRO A 105 -3.53 1.64 11.76
C PRO A 105 -2.23 1.69 10.95
N ARG A 106 -1.91 2.85 10.38
CA ARG A 106 -0.69 3.09 9.58
C ARG A 106 0.63 2.81 10.31
N GLU A 107 0.63 2.74 11.65
CA GLU A 107 1.81 2.36 12.43
C GLU A 107 2.21 0.89 12.20
N LEU A 108 1.35 0.08 11.58
CA LEU A 108 1.69 -1.25 11.10
C LEU A 108 2.65 -1.24 9.90
N LEU A 109 2.60 -0.19 9.08
CA LEU A 109 3.31 -0.14 7.80
C LEU A 109 4.82 -0.22 8.04
N GLY A 110 5.47 -1.14 7.35
CA GLY A 110 6.90 -1.44 7.51
C GLY A 110 7.25 -2.47 8.60
N LEU A 111 6.30 -2.87 9.45
CA LEU A 111 6.50 -3.98 10.40
C LEU A 111 6.41 -5.33 9.69
N VAL A 112 5.44 -5.47 8.77
CA VAL A 112 5.32 -6.60 7.86
C VAL A 112 5.91 -6.19 6.52
N LYS A 113 6.86 -6.96 5.99
CA LYS A 113 7.52 -6.68 4.72
C LYS A 113 7.31 -7.83 3.75
N THR A 114 6.70 -7.51 2.61
CA THR A 114 6.38 -8.46 1.56
C THR A 114 6.64 -7.81 0.21
N VAL A 115 7.04 -8.60 -0.77
CA VAL A 115 6.96 -8.23 -2.19
C VAL A 115 5.92 -9.16 -2.80
N LEU A 116 4.86 -8.57 -3.37
CA LEU A 116 3.83 -9.31 -4.06
C LEU A 116 4.07 -9.20 -5.56
N PHE A 117 4.07 -10.34 -6.23
CA PHE A 117 4.03 -10.42 -7.69
C PHE A 117 2.63 -10.86 -8.08
N ALA A 118 1.93 -10.05 -8.86
CA ALA A 118 0.55 -10.28 -9.25
C ALA A 118 0.36 -10.05 -10.76
N PRO A 119 -0.57 -10.74 -11.42
CA PRO A 119 -0.88 -10.48 -12.83
C PRO A 119 -1.22 -9.02 -13.14
N GLU A 120 -1.78 -8.30 -12.16
CA GLU A 120 -2.14 -6.90 -12.25
C GLU A 120 -0.92 -5.96 -12.37
N ASP A 121 0.30 -6.42 -12.06
CA ASP A 121 1.54 -5.62 -12.17
C ASP A 121 1.82 -5.15 -13.60
N LEU A 122 1.21 -5.77 -14.61
CA LEU A 122 1.29 -5.28 -15.99
C LEU A 122 0.71 -3.86 -16.16
N ALA A 123 -0.18 -3.44 -15.26
CA ALA A 123 -0.71 -2.08 -15.22
C ALA A 123 0.37 -1.02 -14.91
N LEU A 124 1.49 -1.40 -14.29
CA LEU A 124 2.62 -0.47 -14.10
C LEU A 124 3.19 0.00 -15.44
N VAL A 125 3.18 -0.89 -16.45
CA VAL A 125 3.71 -0.61 -17.79
C VAL A 125 2.63 -0.03 -18.71
N ARG A 126 1.46 -0.69 -18.77
CA ARG A 126 0.41 -0.36 -19.75
C ARG A 126 -0.71 0.53 -19.22
N GLY A 127 -0.76 0.74 -17.91
CA GLY A 127 -1.85 1.45 -17.26
C GLY A 127 -1.58 2.95 -17.07
N ASP A 128 -2.53 3.57 -16.38
CA ASP A 128 -2.55 5.01 -16.13
C ASP A 128 -1.47 5.45 -15.12
N PRO A 129 -1.10 6.75 -15.12
CA PRO A 129 -0.18 7.30 -14.12
C PRO A 129 -0.59 7.06 -12.66
N ALA A 130 -1.87 6.84 -12.38
CA ALA A 130 -2.37 6.55 -11.04
C ALA A 130 -1.76 5.27 -10.44
N GLU A 131 -1.60 4.21 -11.25
CA GLU A 131 -1.06 2.94 -10.77
C GLU A 131 0.44 3.05 -10.48
N ARG A 132 1.21 3.71 -11.36
CA ARG A 132 2.63 4.00 -11.11
C ARG A 132 2.85 4.87 -9.87
N ARG A 133 2.01 5.89 -9.66
CA ARG A 133 2.06 6.72 -8.44
C ARG A 133 1.75 5.92 -7.19
N ARG A 134 0.68 5.09 -7.22
CA ARG A 134 0.33 4.22 -6.08
C ARG A 134 1.48 3.27 -5.75
N PHE A 135 2.03 2.58 -6.75
CA PHE A 135 3.19 1.69 -6.57
C PHE A 135 4.39 2.42 -5.95
N LEU A 136 4.74 3.60 -6.48
CA LEU A 136 5.86 4.38 -5.97
C LEU A 136 5.62 4.81 -4.52
N ASP A 137 4.40 5.24 -4.18
CA ASP A 137 4.03 5.67 -2.83
C ASP A 137 4.01 4.51 -1.83
N ASP A 138 3.49 3.35 -2.24
CA ASP A 138 3.45 2.15 -1.40
C ASP A 138 4.88 1.63 -1.14
N LEU A 139 5.75 1.67 -2.16
CA LEU A 139 7.16 1.32 -2.02
C LEU A 139 7.92 2.33 -1.14
N LEU A 140 7.64 3.63 -1.27
CA LEU A 140 8.18 4.67 -0.38
C LEU A 140 7.82 4.41 1.07
N VAL A 141 6.56 4.08 1.35
CA VAL A 141 6.09 3.78 2.70
C VAL A 141 6.72 2.49 3.23
N SER A 142 6.82 1.45 2.40
CA SER A 142 7.49 0.19 2.77
C SER A 142 8.96 0.40 3.16
N ARG A 143 9.67 1.27 2.43
CA ARG A 143 11.07 1.64 2.71
C ARG A 143 11.21 2.59 3.90
N THR A 144 10.34 3.59 3.97
CA THR A 144 10.40 4.71 4.93
C THR A 144 9.01 4.94 5.56
N PRO A 145 8.62 4.17 6.59
CA PRO A 145 7.25 4.16 7.13
C PRO A 145 6.71 5.52 7.58
N ARG A 146 7.58 6.44 8.02
CA ARG A 146 7.17 7.81 8.40
C ARG A 146 6.47 8.57 7.26
N LEU A 147 6.76 8.24 6.00
CA LEU A 147 6.13 8.86 4.83
C LEU A 147 4.64 8.52 4.72
N ALA A 148 4.15 7.48 5.40
CA ALA A 148 2.71 7.21 5.49
C ALA A 148 1.95 8.36 6.17
N GLY A 149 2.59 9.03 7.14
CA GLY A 149 2.06 10.24 7.77
C GLY A 149 1.97 11.39 6.77
N VAL A 150 3.09 11.69 6.10
CA VAL A 150 3.19 12.76 5.09
C VAL A 150 2.17 12.57 3.98
N ARG A 151 2.04 11.35 3.42
CA ARG A 151 1.05 11.02 2.39
C ARG A 151 -0.38 11.23 2.88
N SER A 152 -0.71 10.72 4.06
CA SER A 152 -2.04 10.88 4.64
C SER A 152 -2.40 12.34 4.92
N ASP A 153 -1.43 13.15 5.35
CA ASP A 153 -1.64 14.57 5.58
C ASP A 153 -1.76 15.34 4.26
N TYR A 154 -0.96 14.99 3.25
CA TYR A 154 -1.06 15.55 1.90
C TYR A 154 -2.46 15.31 1.31
N ASP A 155 -2.96 14.07 1.35
CA ASP A 155 -4.29 13.71 0.84
C ASP A 155 -5.40 14.47 1.57
N ARG A 156 -5.26 14.64 2.90
CA ARG A 156 -6.21 15.40 3.71
C ARG A 156 -6.21 16.88 3.33
N VAL A 157 -5.04 17.50 3.23
CA VAL A 157 -4.87 18.90 2.81
C VAL A 157 -5.45 19.12 1.41
N LEU A 158 -5.12 18.24 0.46
CA LEU A 158 -5.63 18.30 -0.91
C LEU A 158 -7.16 18.19 -0.94
N LYS A 159 -7.75 17.30 -0.14
CA LYS A 159 -9.21 17.16 -0.05
C LYS A 159 -9.87 18.42 0.51
N GLN A 160 -9.32 19.01 1.57
CA GLN A 160 -9.84 20.25 2.16
C GLN A 160 -9.75 21.42 1.19
N ARG A 161 -8.60 21.58 0.52
CA ARG A 161 -8.40 22.58 -0.54
C ARG A 161 -9.42 22.42 -1.67
N ASN A 162 -9.61 21.19 -2.16
CA ASN A 162 -10.57 20.92 -3.23
C ASN A 162 -12.03 21.19 -2.81
N ALA A 163 -12.38 20.95 -1.55
CA ALA A 163 -13.68 21.31 -1.01
C ALA A 163 -13.88 22.84 -0.97
N LEU A 164 -12.86 23.57 -0.50
CA LEU A 164 -12.87 25.03 -0.48
C LEU A 164 -12.99 25.64 -1.88
N LEU A 165 -12.28 25.11 -2.88
CA LEU A 165 -12.40 25.58 -4.26
C LEU A 165 -13.82 25.40 -4.83
N LYS A 166 -14.51 24.31 -4.45
CA LYS A 166 -15.90 24.08 -4.86
C LYS A 166 -16.85 25.10 -4.23
N THR A 167 -16.63 25.46 -2.97
CA THR A 167 -17.48 26.43 -2.24
C THR A 167 -17.12 27.88 -2.54
N ALA A 168 -15.85 28.19 -2.84
CA ALA A 168 -15.37 29.53 -3.15
C ALA A 168 -15.95 30.08 -4.46
N LYS A 169 -16.29 29.21 -5.43
CA LYS A 169 -17.06 29.61 -6.62
C LYS A 169 -18.43 30.21 -6.30
N LEU A 170 -18.99 29.93 -5.11
CA LEU A 170 -20.32 30.37 -4.67
C LEU A 170 -20.27 31.54 -3.67
N ALA A 171 -19.12 31.82 -3.05
CA ALA A 171 -18.99 32.80 -1.98
C ALA A 171 -18.16 34.02 -2.42
N ARG A 172 -18.74 35.23 -2.36
CA ARG A 172 -17.99 36.50 -2.50
C ARG A 172 -17.35 36.85 -1.15
N GLY A 173 -16.04 36.66 -0.97
CA GLY A 173 -15.31 37.03 0.26
C GLY A 173 -14.01 36.24 0.52
N ASN A 174 -13.46 36.35 1.75
CA ASN A 174 -12.16 35.87 2.33
C ASN A 174 -11.68 34.42 2.04
N ALA A 175 -12.24 33.71 1.07
CA ALA A 175 -11.82 32.38 0.63
C ALA A 175 -10.39 32.33 0.09
N LEU A 176 -9.88 33.45 -0.47
CA LEU A 176 -8.51 33.52 -1.01
C LEU A 176 -7.44 33.38 0.09
N ALA A 177 -7.57 34.12 1.20
CA ALA A 177 -6.61 34.04 2.31
C ALA A 177 -6.57 32.66 2.99
N THR A 178 -7.69 31.92 2.96
CA THR A 178 -7.72 30.54 3.46
C THR A 178 -7.09 29.57 2.48
N LEU A 179 -7.24 29.78 1.16
CA LEU A 179 -6.56 28.97 0.14
C LEU A 179 -5.04 29.07 0.24
N ASP A 180 -4.49 30.25 0.50
CA ASP A 180 -3.03 30.45 0.65
C ASP A 180 -2.42 29.58 1.76
N VAL A 181 -3.12 29.44 2.88
CA VAL A 181 -2.69 28.56 3.98
C VAL A 181 -2.64 27.10 3.54
N TRP A 182 -3.66 26.63 2.81
CA TRP A 182 -3.68 25.27 2.30
C TRP A 182 -2.63 25.04 1.21
N ASP A 183 -2.35 26.05 0.38
CA ASP A 183 -1.28 26.01 -0.61
C ASP A 183 0.09 25.87 0.06
N GLY A 184 0.33 26.59 1.16
CA GLY A 184 1.54 26.42 1.98
C GLY A 184 1.70 24.99 2.51
N HIS A 185 0.66 24.44 3.16
CA HIS A 185 0.70 23.05 3.65
C HIS A 185 0.87 22.02 2.51
N LEU A 186 0.21 22.23 1.38
CA LEU A 186 0.29 21.33 0.23
C LEU A 186 1.70 21.35 -0.38
N THR A 187 2.33 22.53 -0.43
CA THR A 187 3.69 22.71 -0.94
C THR A 187 4.72 22.03 -0.03
N GLU A 188 4.60 22.19 1.29
CA GLU A 188 5.49 21.56 2.26
C GLU A 188 5.41 20.03 2.19
N LEU A 189 4.20 19.47 2.29
CA LEU A 189 3.97 18.02 2.24
C LEU A 189 4.30 17.45 0.85
N GLY A 190 3.92 18.17 -0.21
CA GLY A 190 4.20 17.81 -1.60
C GLY A 190 5.69 17.78 -1.90
N GLY A 191 6.45 18.75 -1.37
CA GLY A 191 7.92 18.80 -1.50
C GLY A 191 8.59 17.59 -0.86
N GLN A 192 8.18 17.21 0.35
CA GLN A 192 8.69 16.01 1.03
C GLN A 192 8.41 14.73 0.24
N LEU A 193 7.19 14.58 -0.31
CA LEU A 193 6.87 13.42 -1.15
C LEU A 193 7.65 13.44 -2.46
N LEU A 194 7.77 14.60 -3.12
CA LEU A 194 8.50 14.73 -4.38
C LEU A 194 9.97 14.38 -4.21
N GLU A 195 10.64 14.93 -3.20
CA GLU A 195 12.03 14.62 -2.87
C GLU A 195 12.24 13.11 -2.63
N ALA A 196 11.35 12.49 -1.84
CA ALA A 196 11.40 11.07 -1.57
C ALA A 196 11.20 10.24 -2.85
N ARG A 197 10.23 10.61 -3.70
CA ARG A 197 9.94 9.94 -4.98
C ARG A 197 11.12 10.02 -5.95
N LEU A 198 11.73 11.19 -6.10
CA LEU A 198 12.90 11.38 -6.97
C LEU A 198 14.08 10.51 -6.54
N ARG A 199 14.37 10.49 -5.23
CA ARG A 199 15.40 9.60 -4.66
C ARG A 199 15.08 8.13 -4.91
N LEU A 200 13.83 7.70 -4.69
CA LEU A 200 13.45 6.32 -4.92
C LEU A 200 13.58 5.92 -6.39
N VAL A 201 13.19 6.78 -7.33
CA VAL A 201 13.35 6.52 -8.77
C VAL A 201 14.83 6.38 -9.14
N ALA A 202 15.69 7.28 -8.64
CA ALA A 202 17.13 7.21 -8.87
C ALA A 202 17.73 5.91 -8.29
N ASP A 203 17.36 5.54 -7.07
CA ASP A 203 17.84 4.32 -6.41
C ASP A 203 17.37 3.04 -7.13
N LEU A 204 16.17 3.04 -7.73
CA LEU A 204 15.60 1.90 -8.44
C LEU A 204 16.13 1.74 -9.86
N ALA A 205 16.52 2.84 -10.52
CA ALA A 205 16.94 2.86 -11.91
C ALA A 205 17.99 1.78 -12.27
N PRO A 206 19.10 1.59 -11.51
CA PRO A 206 20.06 0.54 -11.83
C PRO A 206 19.44 -0.86 -11.74
N TYR A 207 18.67 -1.15 -10.69
CA TYR A 207 18.04 -2.47 -10.51
C TYR A 207 17.02 -2.80 -11.60
N VAL A 208 16.28 -1.80 -12.09
CA VAL A 208 15.36 -1.99 -13.22
C VAL A 208 16.11 -2.30 -14.51
N ALA A 209 17.16 -1.54 -14.80
CA ALA A 209 17.97 -1.77 -16.00
C ALA A 209 18.60 -3.18 -15.97
N ASP A 210 19.21 -3.56 -14.86
CA ASP A 210 19.90 -4.85 -14.70
C ASP A 210 18.91 -6.02 -14.74
N SER A 211 17.78 -5.91 -14.02
CA SER A 211 16.76 -6.95 -14.01
C SER A 211 16.14 -7.14 -15.39
N TYR A 212 15.86 -6.05 -16.11
CA TYR A 212 15.34 -6.13 -17.47
C TYR A 212 16.33 -6.80 -18.43
N ALA A 213 17.61 -6.38 -18.40
CA ALA A 213 18.65 -6.97 -19.24
C ALA A 213 18.81 -8.47 -19.01
N SER A 214 18.69 -8.93 -17.76
CA SER A 214 18.79 -10.36 -17.41
C SER A 214 17.67 -11.22 -18.01
N VAL A 215 16.50 -10.63 -18.30
CA VAL A 215 15.33 -11.34 -18.85
C VAL A 215 15.21 -11.16 -20.35
N ALA A 216 15.48 -9.96 -20.87
CA ALA A 216 15.29 -9.62 -22.29
C ALA A 216 16.40 -10.18 -23.21
N GLY A 217 17.57 -10.50 -22.65
CA GLY A 217 18.68 -11.09 -23.38
C GLY A 217 19.51 -10.09 -24.21
N PRO A 218 20.55 -10.58 -24.91
CA PRO A 218 21.45 -9.73 -25.68
C PRO A 218 20.75 -8.95 -26.80
N GLY A 219 21.08 -7.67 -26.94
CA GLY A 219 20.56 -6.80 -28.01
C GLY A 219 19.22 -6.11 -27.70
N ALA A 220 18.64 -6.34 -26.52
CA ALA A 220 17.45 -5.62 -26.08
C ALA A 220 17.77 -4.16 -25.70
N ASP A 221 16.81 -3.26 -25.95
CA ASP A 221 16.89 -1.87 -25.49
C ASP A 221 17.03 -1.78 -23.97
N ARG A 222 17.72 -0.75 -23.48
CA ARG A 222 17.89 -0.53 -22.05
C ARG A 222 16.59 0.00 -21.43
N ALA A 223 16.07 -0.71 -20.43
CA ALA A 223 14.99 -0.17 -19.60
C ALA A 223 15.50 0.99 -18.73
N ALA A 224 14.71 2.05 -18.65
CA ALA A 224 15.00 3.23 -17.84
C ALA A 224 13.76 3.69 -17.08
N LEU A 225 13.98 4.40 -15.99
CA LEU A 225 12.94 5.09 -15.23
C LEU A 225 13.13 6.60 -15.37
N GLY A 226 12.01 7.31 -15.46
CA GLY A 226 11.97 8.76 -15.40
C GLY A 226 10.84 9.22 -14.49
N TYR A 227 10.93 10.46 -14.00
CA TYR A 227 9.89 11.07 -13.18
C TYR A 227 9.36 12.33 -13.87
N SER A 228 8.08 12.33 -14.20
CA SER A 228 7.38 13.52 -14.73
C SER A 228 6.71 14.24 -13.57
N SER A 229 7.19 15.45 -13.28
CA SER A 229 6.71 16.29 -12.18
C SER A 229 5.70 17.32 -12.66
N THR A 230 4.77 17.71 -11.78
CA THR A 230 3.84 18.84 -12.00
C THR A 230 4.47 20.20 -11.72
N VAL A 231 5.69 20.21 -11.15
CA VAL A 231 6.51 21.41 -10.92
C VAL A 231 7.87 21.24 -11.58
N PRO A 232 8.54 22.32 -11.99
CA PRO A 232 9.91 22.26 -12.50
C PRO A 232 10.85 21.55 -11.51
N LEU A 233 11.76 20.73 -12.03
CA LEU A 233 12.78 19.98 -11.29
C LEU A 233 14.16 20.58 -11.52
#